data_AF-A0A3S2DU44-F1
#
_entry.id   AF-A0A3S2DU44-F1
#
_cell.length_a   1.000
_cell.length_b   1.000
_cell.length_c   1.000
_cell.angle_alpha   90.00
_cell.angle_beta   90.00
_cell.angle_gamma   90.00
#
_symmetry.space_group_name_H-M   'P 1'
#
loop_
_entity.id
_entity.type
_entity.pdbx_description
1 polymer ?
#
loop_
_entity_poly.entity_id
_entity_poly.type
_entity_poly.pdbx_seq_one_letter_code
_entity_poly.pdbx_strand_id
1 'polypeptide(L)'
;STTLAIAIGEPPQSSPWLAVGEAGTVVRTAQTRIKLLFTLGVGSNPNLSGGISLLSVRLPLNVEVAYAEAKLTDISCPTGPDSLKVTIAAKPGVAALKLAASDTDSNPTAFADFSNEQSFSDANIADASLNLLLLKIPLLQVKGSAGADVTNVNPTNLVFNKTEIAAKIIKATPTRDLTQTLTASLVNDLSLYVGPLGIIGLDLTAILGVVKQPVLALLKTVTAPVDTLLYSLLDTLGVHLGVADVRVTGATCGRAVLVQ
;
A
#
# COMPACT_ATOMS: atom_id res chain seq x y z
N SER A 1 -1.27 27.16 -1.88
CA SER A 1 -0.85 26.81 -0.52
C SER A 1 -0.35 25.38 -0.48
N THR A 2 0.48 25.06 0.48
CA THR A 2 1.01 23.71 0.67
C THR A 2 1.01 23.39 2.15
N THR A 3 0.48 22.23 2.51
CA THR A 3 0.46 21.73 3.88
C THR A 3 1.20 20.40 3.93
N LEU A 4 2.08 20.24 4.89
CA LEU A 4 2.88 19.03 5.09
C LEU A 4 2.65 18.51 6.51
N ALA A 5 2.22 17.26 6.60
CA ALA A 5 2.16 16.51 7.86
C ALA A 5 3.13 15.32 7.75
N ILE A 6 3.88 15.08 8.82
CA ILE A 6 4.84 13.98 8.90
C ILE A 6 4.67 13.32 10.26
N ALA A 7 4.47 12.01 10.26
CA ALA A 7 4.61 11.14 11.42
C ALA A 7 5.85 10.27 11.21
N ILE A 8 6.73 10.20 12.21
CA ILE A 8 7.96 9.42 12.18
C ILE A 8 7.96 8.48 13.36
N GLY A 9 8.12 7.19 13.07
CA GLY A 9 8.50 6.16 14.02
C GLY A 9 7.43 5.83 15.06
N GLU A 10 7.11 4.54 15.14
CA GLU A 10 6.48 3.96 16.31
C GLU A 10 7.39 2.83 16.82
N PRO A 11 7.50 2.59 18.15
CA PRO A 11 8.18 1.42 18.67
C PRO A 11 7.63 0.12 18.04
N PRO A 12 8.38 -1.01 18.12
CA PRO A 12 7.95 -2.29 17.59
C PRO A 12 6.51 -2.62 17.99
N GLN A 13 5.64 -2.74 16.98
CA GLN A 13 4.22 -2.99 17.21
C GLN A 13 4.04 -4.42 17.72
N SER A 14 3.15 -4.58 18.68
CA SER A 14 2.92 -5.85 19.36
C SER A 14 1.43 -6.13 19.42
N SER A 15 1.03 -7.38 19.20
CA SER A 15 -0.33 -7.80 19.53
C SER A 15 -0.49 -7.90 21.06
N PRO A 16 -1.69 -7.61 21.61
CA PRO A 16 -1.95 -7.79 23.03
C PRO A 16 -1.74 -9.25 23.45
N TRP A 17 -1.09 -9.47 24.60
CA TRP A 17 -0.80 -10.81 25.13
C TRP A 17 -2.07 -11.60 25.53
N LEU A 18 -3.15 -10.88 25.86
CA LEU A 18 -4.46 -11.41 26.26
C LEU A 18 -5.44 -11.58 25.10
N ALA A 19 -5.14 -11.01 23.93
CA ALA A 19 -5.79 -11.46 22.72
C ALA A 19 -5.12 -12.78 22.39
N VAL A 20 -5.81 -13.90 22.64
CA VAL A 20 -5.47 -15.17 22.00
C VAL A 20 -5.36 -14.81 20.53
N GLY A 21 -4.13 -14.75 20.01
CA GLY A 21 -3.91 -14.49 18.60
C GLY A 21 -4.50 -15.67 17.89
N GLU A 22 -5.78 -15.59 17.53
CA GLU A 22 -6.37 -16.55 16.64
C GLU A 22 -5.69 -16.36 15.28
N ALA A 23 -5.58 -17.47 14.54
CA ALA A 23 -5.12 -17.41 13.16
C ALA A 23 -5.92 -16.31 12.43
N GLY A 24 -5.23 -15.34 11.84
CA GLY A 24 -5.84 -14.16 11.26
C GLY A 24 -5.41 -12.83 11.90
N THR A 25 -4.86 -12.84 13.12
CA THR A 25 -4.39 -11.62 13.80
C THR A 25 -3.28 -10.94 13.00
N VAL A 26 -3.41 -9.64 12.75
CA VAL A 26 -2.45 -8.82 12.00
C VAL A 26 -1.83 -7.77 12.90
N VAL A 27 -0.52 -7.56 12.77
CA VAL A 27 0.22 -6.44 13.33
C VAL A 27 0.85 -5.68 12.18
N ARG A 28 0.65 -4.36 12.15
CA ARG A 28 1.24 -3.46 11.15
C ARG A 28 2.17 -2.46 11.82
N THR A 29 3.19 -2.01 11.11
CA THR A 29 4.05 -0.89 11.50
C THR A 29 4.57 -0.16 10.27
N ALA A 30 4.99 1.09 10.42
CA ALA A 30 5.81 1.79 9.43
C ALA A 30 6.77 2.76 10.10
N GLN A 31 7.83 3.14 9.39
CA GLN A 31 8.83 4.07 9.91
C GLN A 31 8.44 5.52 9.70
N THR A 32 7.73 5.83 8.61
CA THR A 32 7.38 7.22 8.29
C THR A 32 6.10 7.27 7.47
N ARG A 33 5.22 8.20 7.84
CA ARG A 33 4.02 8.54 7.08
C ARG A 33 4.02 10.03 6.80
N ILE A 34 3.86 10.40 5.54
CA ILE A 34 3.91 11.78 5.05
C ILE A 34 2.60 12.05 4.34
N LYS A 35 2.00 13.19 4.63
CA LYS A 35 0.89 13.74 3.87
C LYS A 35 1.24 15.13 3.38
N LEU A 36 1.29 15.28 2.06
CA LEU A 36 1.50 16.54 1.38
C LEU A 36 0.19 16.92 0.69
N LEU A 37 -0.44 18.01 1.15
CA LEU A 37 -1.57 18.62 0.47
C LEU A 37 -1.10 19.87 -0.25
N PHE A 38 -1.09 19.82 -1.58
CA PHE A 38 -0.81 20.98 -2.42
C PHE A 38 -2.10 21.52 -3.03
N THR A 39 -2.36 22.82 -2.88
CA THR A 39 -3.53 23.49 -3.47
C THR A 39 -3.09 24.71 -4.25
N LEU A 40 -3.45 24.77 -5.53
CA LEU A 40 -3.16 25.88 -6.43
C LEU A 40 -4.46 26.43 -7.00
N GLY A 41 -4.75 27.71 -6.73
CA GLY A 41 -5.76 28.46 -7.48
C GLY A 41 -5.14 28.92 -8.79
N VAL A 42 -5.76 28.57 -9.92
CA VAL A 42 -5.20 28.87 -11.26
C VAL A 42 -5.76 30.16 -11.87
N GLY A 43 -6.63 30.88 -11.15
CA GLY A 43 -7.27 32.10 -11.63
C GLY A 43 -8.19 31.85 -12.84
N SER A 44 -8.75 32.91 -13.41
CA SER A 44 -9.74 32.84 -14.50
C SER A 44 -9.18 32.51 -15.90
N ASN A 45 -7.94 32.02 -16.02
CA ASN A 45 -7.28 31.92 -17.33
C ASN A 45 -6.34 30.72 -17.55
N PRO A 46 -6.84 29.50 -17.35
CA PRO A 46 -6.52 28.44 -18.29
C PRO A 46 -7.84 27.97 -18.92
N ASN A 47 -8.26 28.62 -20.02
CA ASN A 47 -9.32 28.05 -20.84
C ASN A 47 -8.78 26.76 -21.45
N LEU A 48 -9.23 25.62 -20.93
CA LEU A 48 -9.09 24.35 -21.60
C LEU A 48 -10.05 24.34 -22.80
N SER A 49 -9.76 23.46 -23.77
CA SER A 49 -10.62 23.28 -24.94
C SER A 49 -12.06 22.91 -24.54
N GLY A 50 -13.04 23.31 -25.36
CA GLY A 50 -14.44 22.89 -25.17
C GLY A 50 -15.23 23.69 -24.12
N GLY A 51 -14.79 24.91 -23.76
CA GLY A 51 -15.52 25.77 -22.82
C GLY A 51 -15.31 25.41 -21.35
N ILE A 52 -14.26 24.64 -21.03
CA ILE A 52 -13.88 24.28 -19.67
C ILE A 52 -12.81 25.25 -19.18
N SER A 53 -12.97 25.83 -18.00
CA SER A 53 -11.94 26.64 -17.34
C SER A 53 -11.56 25.97 -16.01
N LEU A 54 -10.27 25.72 -15.79
CA LEU A 54 -9.80 25.20 -14.50
C LEU A 54 -9.79 26.34 -13.48
N LEU A 55 -10.30 26.09 -12.28
CA LEU A 55 -10.41 27.06 -11.19
C LEU A 55 -9.36 26.81 -10.11
N SER A 56 -9.19 25.53 -9.73
CA SER A 56 -8.16 25.12 -8.78
C SER A 56 -7.69 23.69 -9.02
N VAL A 57 -6.49 23.39 -8.54
CA VAL A 57 -5.91 22.05 -8.48
C VAL A 57 -5.57 21.74 -7.03
N ARG A 58 -5.88 20.52 -6.59
CA ARG A 58 -5.63 19.99 -5.26
C ARG A 58 -4.97 18.63 -5.41
N LEU A 59 -3.83 18.43 -4.76
CA LEU A 59 -3.05 17.21 -4.83
C LEU A 59 -2.80 16.69 -3.41
N PRO A 60 -3.66 15.79 -2.91
CA PRO A 60 -3.45 15.11 -1.64
C PRO A 60 -2.58 13.87 -1.85
N LEU A 61 -1.28 14.02 -1.61
CA LEU A 61 -0.30 12.94 -1.69
C LEU A 61 -0.03 12.36 -0.30
N ASN A 62 -0.29 11.07 -0.13
CA ASN A 62 0.03 10.29 1.06
C ASN A 62 1.17 9.33 0.71
N VAL A 63 2.17 9.25 1.58
CA VAL A 63 3.34 8.39 1.41
C VAL A 63 3.60 7.67 2.72
N GLU A 64 3.69 6.35 2.66
CA GLU A 64 4.12 5.52 3.78
C GLU A 64 5.43 4.83 3.38
N VAL A 65 6.45 4.89 4.25
CA VAL A 65 7.80 4.40 3.97
C VAL A 65 8.20 3.35 4.99
N ALA A 66 8.87 2.30 4.51
CA ALA A 66 9.36 1.17 5.28
C ALA A 66 8.27 0.59 6.20
N TYR A 67 7.15 0.19 5.58
CA TYR A 67 6.04 -0.44 6.27
C TYR A 67 6.20 -1.96 6.29
N ALA A 68 5.57 -2.60 7.26
CA ALA A 68 5.55 -4.05 7.37
C ALA A 68 4.22 -4.52 7.96
N GLU A 69 3.72 -5.63 7.42
CA GLU A 69 2.58 -6.36 7.96
C GLU A 69 3.02 -7.75 8.39
N ALA A 70 2.61 -8.19 9.57
CA ALA A 70 2.84 -9.52 10.10
C ALA A 70 1.50 -10.14 10.51
N LYS A 71 1.12 -11.22 9.82
CA LYS A 71 -0.12 -11.95 10.08
C LYS A 71 0.18 -13.30 10.70
N LEU A 72 -0.41 -13.58 11.85
CA LEU A 72 -0.39 -14.91 12.46
C LEU A 72 -1.26 -15.85 11.62
N THR A 73 -0.66 -16.87 11.01
CA THR A 73 -1.37 -17.80 10.11
C THR A 73 -1.63 -19.16 10.71
N ASP A 74 -0.75 -19.65 11.58
CA ASP A 74 -0.89 -20.96 12.22
C ASP A 74 -0.18 -21.02 13.58
N ILE A 75 -0.78 -21.74 14.52
CA ILE A 75 -0.14 -22.21 15.76
C ILE A 75 -0.41 -23.71 15.86
N SER A 76 0.64 -24.52 15.76
CA SER A 76 0.54 -25.98 15.75
C SER A 76 1.48 -26.65 16.75
N CYS A 77 1.03 -27.78 17.31
CA CYS A 77 1.80 -28.65 18.21
C CYS A 77 1.64 -30.12 17.78
N PRO A 78 2.32 -30.55 16.70
CA PRO A 78 2.07 -31.86 16.08
C PRO A 78 2.26 -33.07 17.00
N THR A 79 3.22 -33.00 17.94
CA THR A 79 3.56 -34.09 18.86
C THR A 79 3.44 -33.69 20.33
N GLY A 80 2.77 -32.57 20.63
CA GLY A 80 2.56 -32.05 21.98
C GLY A 80 3.23 -30.68 22.24
N PRO A 81 3.17 -30.16 23.49
CA PRO A 81 3.58 -28.79 23.81
C PRO A 81 5.05 -28.44 23.52
N ASP A 82 5.93 -29.43 23.41
CA ASP A 82 7.34 -29.23 23.05
C ASP A 82 7.56 -29.07 21.54
N SER A 83 6.58 -29.46 20.72
CA SER A 83 6.61 -29.36 19.25
C SER A 83 5.95 -28.10 18.70
N LEU A 84 5.79 -27.08 19.56
CA LEU A 84 5.18 -25.79 19.22
C LEU A 84 5.85 -25.15 18.00
N LYS A 85 5.03 -24.82 17.01
CA LYS A 85 5.36 -24.05 15.83
C LYS A 85 4.36 -22.91 15.67
N VAL A 86 4.87 -21.71 15.42
CA VAL A 86 4.08 -20.54 15.11
C VAL A 86 4.49 -20.05 13.73
N THR A 87 3.53 -19.92 12.81
CA THR A 87 3.78 -19.40 11.46
C THR A 87 3.25 -17.99 11.36
N ILE A 88 4.12 -17.06 10.99
CA ILE A 88 3.78 -15.67 10.71
C ILE A 88 4.00 -15.40 9.22
N ALA A 89 2.97 -14.98 8.50
CA ALA A 89 3.10 -14.44 7.16
C ALA A 89 3.50 -12.97 7.27
N ALA A 90 4.75 -12.66 6.92
CA ALA A 90 5.31 -11.31 6.98
C ALA A 90 5.42 -10.72 5.56
N LYS A 91 4.89 -9.50 5.38
CA LYS A 91 4.90 -8.76 4.12
C LYS A 91 5.50 -7.38 4.34
N PRO A 92 6.79 -7.18 4.01
CA PRO A 92 7.41 -5.87 4.05
C PRO A 92 7.09 -5.02 2.81
N GLY A 93 7.21 -3.72 2.94
CA GLY A 93 7.18 -2.76 1.84
C GLY A 93 8.18 -1.63 2.02
N VAL A 94 8.75 -1.17 0.92
CA VAL A 94 9.68 -0.04 0.88
C VAL A 94 8.91 1.27 0.92
N ALA A 95 7.89 1.41 0.09
CA ALA A 95 7.07 2.61 0.04
C ALA A 95 5.69 2.33 -0.56
N ALA A 96 4.68 3.02 -0.07
CA ALA A 96 3.34 3.11 -0.65
C ALA A 96 3.01 4.57 -0.87
N LEU A 97 2.65 4.95 -2.10
CA LEU A 97 2.27 6.29 -2.49
C LEU A 97 0.81 6.27 -2.92
N LYS A 98 -0.01 7.17 -2.38
CA LYS A 98 -1.44 7.29 -2.70
C LYS A 98 -1.80 8.76 -2.91
N LEU A 99 -2.20 9.09 -4.13
CA LEU A 99 -2.83 10.34 -4.48
C LEU A 99 -4.34 10.15 -4.28
N ALA A 100 -4.84 10.46 -3.08
CA ALA A 100 -6.20 10.12 -2.66
C ALA A 100 -6.60 10.86 -1.38
N ALA A 101 -7.89 10.85 -1.05
CA ALA A 101 -8.38 11.24 0.27
C ALA A 101 -8.15 10.08 1.24
N SER A 102 -7.74 10.37 2.47
CA SER A 102 -7.60 9.38 3.54
C SER A 102 -8.68 9.57 4.61
N ASP A 103 -9.16 8.46 5.16
CA ASP A 103 -9.98 8.41 6.38
C ASP A 103 -9.37 9.13 7.59
N THR A 104 -8.05 9.27 7.64
CA THR A 104 -7.33 9.99 8.71
C THR A 104 -7.15 11.48 8.44
N ASP A 105 -7.67 12.02 7.33
CA ASP A 105 -7.38 13.39 6.87
C ASP A 105 -7.69 14.48 7.90
N SER A 106 -8.71 14.25 8.72
CA SER A 106 -9.21 15.14 9.77
C SER A 106 -8.80 14.71 11.18
N ASN A 107 -7.97 13.67 11.32
CA ASN A 107 -7.60 13.09 12.60
C ASN A 107 -6.06 12.85 12.69
N PRO A 108 -5.30 13.81 13.26
CA PRO A 108 -3.85 13.70 13.39
C PRO A 108 -3.39 12.50 14.23
N THR A 109 -4.17 12.08 15.23
CA THR A 109 -3.82 10.92 16.06
C THR A 109 -4.00 9.61 15.30
N ALA A 110 -5.07 9.49 14.50
CA ALA A 110 -5.24 8.34 13.62
C ALA A 110 -4.21 8.33 12.47
N PHE A 111 -3.81 9.51 11.99
CA PHE A 111 -2.72 9.63 11.01
C PHE A 111 -1.38 9.13 11.57
N ALA A 112 -1.09 9.42 12.84
CA ALA A 112 0.14 9.01 13.51
C ALA A 112 0.11 7.56 14.07
N ASP A 113 -1.03 6.87 13.98
CA ASP A 113 -1.19 5.48 14.39
C ASP A 113 -0.78 4.55 13.24
N PHE A 114 0.36 3.88 13.39
CA PHE A 114 0.90 2.96 12.39
C PHE A 114 0.43 1.52 12.58
N SER A 115 -0.29 1.23 13.66
CA SER A 115 -0.90 -0.09 13.90
C SER A 115 -2.11 -0.34 13.00
N ASN A 116 -2.73 0.73 12.49
CA ASN A 116 -3.87 0.71 11.59
C ASN A 116 -3.47 1.10 10.16
N GLU A 117 -3.99 0.33 9.19
CA GLU A 117 -3.88 0.68 7.77
C GLU A 117 -4.85 1.82 7.43
N GLN A 118 -4.39 2.78 6.64
CA GLN A 118 -5.23 3.87 6.14
C GLN A 118 -6.10 3.38 4.99
N SER A 119 -7.37 3.80 5.00
CA SER A 119 -8.25 3.62 3.85
C SER A 119 -8.25 4.86 2.95
N PHE A 120 -8.25 4.62 1.64
CA PHE A 120 -8.16 5.66 0.63
C PHE A 120 -9.41 5.68 -0.26
N SER A 121 -9.81 6.87 -0.67
CA SER A 121 -10.95 7.10 -1.56
C SER A 121 -10.68 8.25 -2.53
N ASP A 122 -11.55 8.42 -3.52
CA ASP A 122 -11.41 9.49 -4.51
C ASP A 122 -11.38 10.87 -3.85
N ALA A 123 -10.30 11.61 -4.12
CA ALA A 123 -10.16 12.99 -3.71
C ALA A 123 -10.67 13.93 -4.81
N ASN A 124 -11.12 15.12 -4.42
CA ASN A 124 -11.30 16.21 -5.38
C ASN A 124 -9.91 16.74 -5.80
N ILE A 125 -9.52 16.49 -7.05
CA ILE A 125 -8.21 16.83 -7.61
C ILE A 125 -8.23 18.18 -8.32
N ALA A 126 -9.38 18.57 -8.86
CA ALA A 126 -9.53 19.86 -9.52
C ALA A 126 -10.95 20.37 -9.48
N ASP A 127 -11.09 21.68 -9.30
CA ASP A 127 -12.34 22.39 -9.52
C ASP A 127 -12.26 23.07 -10.88
N ALA A 128 -13.29 22.91 -11.72
CA ALA A 128 -13.42 23.53 -13.02
C ALA A 128 -14.79 24.20 -13.18
N SER A 129 -14.96 25.03 -14.19
CA SER A 129 -16.26 25.53 -14.64
C SER A 129 -16.48 25.15 -16.09
N LEU A 130 -17.71 24.82 -16.48
CA LEU A 130 -18.08 24.51 -17.85
C LEU A 130 -19.03 25.59 -18.38
N ASN A 131 -18.69 26.19 -19.50
CA ASN A 131 -19.50 27.16 -20.20
C ASN A 131 -19.71 26.70 -21.64
N LEU A 132 -20.83 26.02 -21.88
CA LEU A 132 -21.31 25.66 -23.21
C LEU A 132 -22.43 26.63 -23.60
N LEU A 133 -22.59 26.88 -24.90
CA LEU A 133 -23.52 27.88 -25.48
C LEU A 133 -24.79 28.17 -24.65
N LEU A 134 -25.52 27.11 -24.25
CA LEU A 134 -26.78 27.20 -23.50
C LEU A 134 -26.68 26.69 -22.04
N LEU A 135 -25.54 26.14 -21.61
CA LEU A 135 -25.38 25.48 -20.32
C LEU A 135 -24.13 26.01 -19.59
N LYS A 136 -24.35 26.64 -18.44
CA LYS A 136 -23.29 27.13 -17.56
C LYS A 136 -23.29 26.34 -16.25
N ILE A 137 -22.22 25.58 -16.03
CA ILE A 137 -21.95 24.89 -14.77
C ILE A 137 -20.81 25.63 -14.08
N PRO A 138 -21.09 26.41 -13.03
CA PRO A 138 -20.07 27.25 -12.40
C PRO A 138 -19.02 26.44 -11.62
N LEU A 139 -19.35 25.21 -11.23
CA LEU A 139 -18.44 24.34 -10.49
C LEU A 139 -18.66 22.87 -10.89
N LEU A 140 -17.59 22.26 -11.40
CA LEU A 140 -17.43 20.86 -11.72
C LEU A 140 -16.24 20.35 -10.90
N GLN A 141 -16.49 19.33 -10.08
CA GLN A 141 -15.43 18.67 -9.31
C GLN A 141 -14.88 17.50 -10.10
N VAL A 142 -13.58 17.52 -10.35
CA VAL A 142 -12.84 16.41 -10.94
C VAL A 142 -12.29 15.59 -9.78
N LYS A 143 -12.91 14.43 -9.56
CA LYS A 143 -12.49 13.49 -8.51
C LYS A 143 -11.67 12.35 -9.10
N GLY A 144 -10.74 11.84 -8.32
CA GLY A 144 -9.97 10.65 -8.69
C GLY A 144 -9.00 10.24 -7.61
N SER A 145 -8.39 9.08 -7.84
CA SER A 145 -7.34 8.52 -7.01
C SER A 145 -6.32 7.76 -7.86
N ALA A 146 -5.09 7.64 -7.36
CA ALA A 146 -4.04 6.84 -7.96
C ALA A 146 -3.05 6.36 -6.90
N GLY A 147 -2.32 5.28 -7.16
CA GLY A 147 -1.35 4.74 -6.22
C GLY A 147 -0.20 3.96 -6.85
N ALA A 148 0.86 3.80 -6.06
CA ALA A 148 1.99 2.97 -6.39
C ALA A 148 2.55 2.33 -5.12
N ASP A 149 2.76 1.02 -5.15
CA ASP A 149 3.27 0.27 -4.00
C ASP A 149 4.55 -0.47 -4.41
N VAL A 150 5.56 -0.40 -3.54
CA VAL A 150 6.84 -1.13 -3.68
C VAL A 150 6.93 -2.09 -2.50
N THR A 151 6.57 -3.35 -2.74
CA THR A 151 6.40 -4.38 -1.70
C THR A 151 6.66 -5.76 -2.28
N ASN A 152 6.48 -6.82 -1.48
CA ASN A 152 6.45 -8.18 -1.99
C ASN A 152 5.08 -8.52 -2.57
N VAL A 153 5.02 -9.33 -3.62
CA VAL A 153 3.75 -9.83 -4.16
C VAL A 153 3.12 -10.79 -3.16
N ASN A 154 3.91 -11.70 -2.60
CA ASN A 154 3.46 -12.69 -1.63
C ASN A 154 4.12 -12.45 -0.26
N PRO A 155 3.40 -12.67 0.85
CA PRO A 155 4.02 -12.73 2.17
C PRO A 155 5.05 -13.86 2.26
N THR A 156 6.07 -13.67 3.11
CA THR A 156 7.04 -14.71 3.47
C THR A 156 6.60 -15.38 4.78
N ASN A 157 6.51 -16.71 4.78
CA ASN A 157 6.21 -17.45 6.01
C ASN A 157 7.45 -17.60 6.89
N LEU A 158 7.40 -16.98 8.07
CA LEU A 158 8.39 -17.10 9.14
C LEU A 158 7.87 -18.08 10.17
N VAL A 159 8.50 -19.25 10.28
CA VAL A 159 8.13 -20.29 11.24
C VAL A 159 9.01 -20.20 12.47
N PHE A 160 8.43 -20.04 13.65
CA PHE A 160 9.12 -19.99 14.93
C PHE A 160 8.85 -21.27 15.72
N ASN A 161 9.91 -21.92 16.20
CA ASN A 161 9.79 -23.06 17.10
C ASN A 161 9.85 -22.62 18.59
N LYS A 162 9.58 -23.56 19.51
CA LYS A 162 9.59 -23.30 20.95
C LYS A 162 10.89 -22.66 21.46
N THR A 163 12.06 -23.13 21.02
CA THR A 163 13.35 -22.62 21.51
C THR A 163 13.64 -21.22 20.98
N GLU A 164 13.29 -20.94 19.73
CA GLU A 164 13.39 -19.61 19.12
C GLU A 164 12.47 -18.59 19.82
N ILE A 165 11.25 -19.00 20.18
CA ILE A 165 10.31 -18.15 20.93
C ILE A 165 10.86 -17.86 22.33
N ALA A 166 11.33 -18.88 23.04
CA ALA A 166 11.90 -18.73 24.38
C ALA A 166 13.16 -17.82 24.38
N ALA A 167 13.99 -17.95 23.35
CA ALA A 167 15.18 -17.12 23.15
C ALA A 167 14.86 -15.73 22.56
N LYS A 168 13.60 -15.42 22.28
CA LYS A 168 13.14 -14.14 21.69
C LYS A 168 13.85 -13.81 20.36
N ILE A 169 14.11 -14.83 19.55
CA ILE A 169 14.76 -14.70 18.24
C ILE A 169 13.90 -13.82 17.32
N ILE A 170 14.57 -12.90 16.63
CA ILE A 170 13.97 -12.06 15.59
C ILE A 170 14.28 -12.73 14.24
N LYS A 171 13.26 -12.87 13.39
CA LYS A 171 13.43 -13.27 11.99
C LYS A 171 13.08 -12.08 11.10
N ALA A 172 13.97 -11.79 10.16
CA ALA A 172 13.82 -10.69 9.22
C ALA A 172 13.39 -11.23 7.85
N THR A 173 12.53 -10.49 7.15
CA THR A 173 12.29 -10.70 5.72
C THR A 173 12.39 -9.36 4.97
N PRO A 174 13.24 -9.24 3.94
CA PRO A 174 13.35 -8.03 3.13
C PRO A 174 12.32 -7.98 1.99
N THR A 175 12.12 -6.79 1.41
CA THR A 175 11.42 -6.65 0.14
C THR A 175 12.33 -7.10 -1.02
N ARG A 176 11.76 -7.90 -1.92
CA ARG A 176 12.42 -8.49 -3.10
C ARG A 176 11.75 -8.10 -4.40
N ASP A 177 10.41 -7.97 -4.41
CA ASP A 177 9.62 -7.76 -5.64
C ASP A 177 9.45 -6.27 -5.99
N LEU A 178 10.55 -5.51 -6.00
CA LEU A 178 10.56 -4.05 -6.09
C LEU A 178 9.95 -3.53 -7.39
N THR A 179 10.46 -3.99 -8.54
CA THR A 179 10.02 -3.53 -9.86
C THR A 179 8.73 -4.21 -10.28
N GLN A 180 8.49 -5.45 -9.86
CA GLN A 180 7.27 -6.18 -10.17
C GLN A 180 6.05 -5.52 -9.55
N THR A 181 6.11 -5.13 -8.27
CA THR A 181 4.99 -4.46 -7.61
C THR A 181 4.79 -3.02 -8.09
N LEU A 182 5.88 -2.26 -8.25
CA LEU A 182 5.81 -0.89 -8.79
C LEU A 182 5.18 -0.87 -10.19
N THR A 183 5.67 -1.73 -11.08
CA THR A 183 5.15 -1.79 -12.46
C THR A 183 3.70 -2.24 -12.47
N ALA A 184 3.33 -3.22 -11.63
CA ALA A 184 1.95 -3.65 -11.52
C ALA A 184 1.03 -2.52 -11.06
N SER A 185 1.40 -1.75 -10.03
CA SER A 185 0.59 -0.62 -9.57
C SER A 185 0.46 0.45 -10.65
N LEU A 186 1.57 0.85 -11.28
CA LEU A 186 1.56 1.87 -12.33
C LEU A 186 0.71 1.47 -13.53
N VAL A 187 0.78 0.21 -13.98
CA VAL A 187 -0.01 -0.28 -15.12
C VAL A 187 -1.49 -0.44 -14.77
N ASN A 188 -1.80 -0.88 -13.55
CA ASN A 188 -3.19 -0.97 -13.10
C ASN A 188 -3.85 0.40 -13.06
N ASP A 189 -3.16 1.40 -12.51
CA ASP A 189 -3.66 2.77 -12.36
C ASP A 189 -3.51 3.62 -13.63
N LEU A 190 -2.80 3.13 -14.64
CA LEU A 190 -2.65 3.81 -15.93
C LEU A 190 -3.99 3.89 -16.65
N SER A 191 -4.51 5.11 -16.83
CA SER A 191 -5.62 5.39 -17.73
C SER A 191 -5.08 5.96 -19.05
N LEU A 192 -5.32 5.27 -20.16
CA LEU A 192 -4.93 5.74 -21.49
C LEU A 192 -6.15 6.30 -22.22
N TYR A 193 -6.00 7.47 -22.82
CA TYR A 193 -6.99 8.06 -23.72
C TYR A 193 -6.40 8.10 -25.13
N VAL A 194 -7.11 7.51 -26.09
CA VAL A 194 -6.76 7.64 -27.51
C VAL A 194 -7.69 8.70 -28.09
N GLY A 195 -7.13 9.81 -28.56
CA GLY A 195 -7.87 10.81 -29.31
C GLY A 195 -8.51 10.21 -30.56
N PRO A 196 -9.50 10.88 -31.17
CA PRO A 196 -10.30 10.30 -32.24
C PRO A 196 -9.43 9.89 -33.43
N LEU A 197 -9.11 8.60 -33.53
CA LEU A 197 -8.62 7.98 -34.76
C LEU A 197 -9.80 7.83 -35.74
N GLY A 198 -10.43 8.93 -36.15
CA GLY A 198 -11.43 8.96 -37.22
C GLY A 198 -12.73 8.16 -37.01
N ILE A 199 -12.87 7.37 -35.94
CA ILE A 199 -14.08 6.64 -35.57
C ILE A 199 -14.72 7.31 -34.35
N ILE A 200 -15.88 7.91 -34.59
CA ILE A 200 -16.67 8.66 -33.62
C ILE A 200 -17.31 7.64 -32.65
N GLY A 201 -16.99 7.73 -31.35
CA GLY A 201 -17.81 7.10 -30.30
C GLY A 201 -17.34 5.76 -29.72
N LEU A 202 -16.11 5.30 -29.96
CA LEU A 202 -15.59 4.11 -29.26
C LEU A 202 -14.97 4.52 -27.91
N ASP A 203 -15.66 4.21 -26.81
CA ASP A 203 -15.07 4.25 -25.48
C ASP A 203 -14.08 3.07 -25.34
N LEU A 204 -12.79 3.39 -25.51
CA LEU A 204 -11.71 2.40 -25.50
C LEU A 204 -11.30 1.97 -24.09
N THR A 205 -11.93 2.50 -23.03
CA THR A 205 -11.72 1.99 -21.66
C THR A 205 -11.99 0.48 -21.58
N ALA A 206 -13.00 -0.01 -22.33
CA ALA A 206 -13.28 -1.44 -22.46
C ALA A 206 -12.14 -2.22 -23.14
N ILE A 207 -11.52 -1.67 -24.20
CA ILE A 207 -10.39 -2.30 -24.89
C ILE A 207 -9.12 -2.28 -24.04
N LEU A 208 -8.91 -1.21 -23.25
CA LEU A 208 -7.82 -1.13 -22.28
C LEU A 208 -7.91 -2.22 -21.22
N GLY A 209 -9.11 -2.54 -20.73
CA GLY A 209 -9.31 -3.70 -19.85
C GLY A 209 -8.79 -5.01 -20.47
N VAL A 210 -8.97 -5.18 -21.79
CA VAL A 210 -8.51 -6.36 -22.53
C VAL A 210 -6.98 -6.36 -22.72
N VAL A 211 -6.35 -5.20 -22.91
CA VAL A 211 -4.90 -5.09 -23.20
C VAL A 211 -4.04 -5.02 -21.94
N LYS A 212 -4.56 -4.47 -20.84
CA LYS A 212 -3.82 -4.30 -19.57
C LYS A 212 -3.29 -5.63 -19.03
N GLN A 213 -4.11 -6.67 -18.97
CA GLN A 213 -3.71 -7.97 -18.41
C GLN A 213 -2.60 -8.66 -19.23
N PRO A 214 -2.69 -8.74 -20.58
CA PRO A 214 -1.57 -9.20 -21.41
C PRO A 214 -0.29 -8.39 -21.24
N VAL A 215 -0.38 -7.05 -21.21
CA VAL A 215 0.80 -6.18 -21.02
C VAL A 215 1.42 -6.40 -19.65
N LEU A 216 0.61 -6.53 -18.59
CA LEU A 216 1.10 -6.82 -17.25
C LEU A 216 1.79 -8.19 -17.20
N ALA A 217 1.23 -9.21 -17.87
CA ALA A 217 1.85 -10.52 -17.96
C ALA A 217 3.21 -10.47 -18.67
N LEU A 218 3.31 -9.71 -19.76
CA LEU A 218 4.59 -9.48 -20.47
C LEU A 218 5.58 -8.70 -19.62
N LEU A 219 5.16 -7.65 -18.92
CA LEU A 219 6.05 -6.88 -18.06
C LEU A 219 6.56 -7.72 -16.89
N LYS A 220 5.74 -8.63 -16.34
CA LYS A 220 6.16 -9.59 -15.30
C LYS A 220 7.29 -10.51 -15.75
N THR A 221 7.35 -10.90 -17.04
CA THR A 221 8.46 -11.74 -17.53
C THR A 221 9.80 -10.99 -17.54
N VAL A 222 9.77 -9.66 -17.58
CA VAL A 222 10.96 -8.80 -17.57
C VAL A 222 11.30 -8.32 -16.15
N THR A 223 10.31 -7.98 -15.33
CA THR A 223 10.53 -7.43 -13.99
C THR A 223 11.00 -8.49 -12.99
N ALA A 224 10.52 -9.73 -13.06
CA ALA A 224 10.96 -10.77 -12.12
C ALA A 224 12.47 -11.11 -12.20
N PRO A 225 13.10 -11.25 -13.40
CA PRO A 225 14.55 -11.36 -13.50
C PRO A 225 15.30 -10.12 -12.99
N VAL A 226 14.78 -8.92 -13.24
CA VAL A 226 15.38 -7.66 -12.76
C VAL A 226 15.37 -7.60 -11.24
N ASP A 227 14.25 -7.98 -10.61
CA ASP A 227 14.13 -8.06 -9.14
C ASP A 227 15.12 -9.08 -8.56
N THR A 228 15.28 -10.24 -9.21
CA THR A 228 16.26 -11.25 -8.78
C THR A 228 17.70 -10.71 -8.84
N LEU A 229 18.05 -10.02 -9.93
CA LEU A 229 19.37 -9.42 -10.10
C LEU A 229 19.62 -8.31 -9.07
N LEU A 230 18.65 -7.41 -8.91
CA LEU A 230 18.75 -6.29 -7.98
C LEU A 230 18.86 -6.79 -6.54
N TYR A 231 18.03 -7.75 -6.16
CA TYR A 231 18.10 -8.38 -4.84
C TYR A 231 19.47 -9.02 -4.61
N SER A 232 19.97 -9.81 -5.55
CA SER A 232 21.29 -10.48 -5.42
C SER A 232 22.44 -9.48 -5.29
N LEU A 233 22.40 -8.38 -6.04
CA LEU A 233 23.39 -7.31 -5.95
C LEU A 233 23.34 -6.61 -4.58
N LEU A 234 22.14 -6.22 -4.13
CA LEU A 234 21.96 -5.56 -2.83
C LEU A 234 22.38 -6.49 -1.67
N ASP A 235 22.02 -7.78 -1.75
CA ASP A 235 22.40 -8.81 -0.78
C ASP A 235 23.93 -9.00 -0.71
N THR A 236 24.60 -9.03 -1.88
CA THR A 236 26.07 -9.07 -1.96
C THR A 236 26.72 -7.83 -1.33
N LEU A 237 26.06 -6.67 -1.43
CA LEU A 237 26.49 -5.42 -0.81
C LEU A 237 26.07 -5.29 0.66
N GLY A 238 25.34 -6.27 1.22
CA GLY A 238 24.82 -6.23 2.59
C GLY A 238 23.70 -5.21 2.81
N VAL A 239 23.03 -4.77 1.74
CA VAL A 239 21.93 -3.79 1.77
C VAL A 239 20.60 -4.50 1.65
N HIS A 240 19.67 -4.20 2.55
CA HIS A 240 18.29 -4.68 2.50
C HIS A 240 17.31 -3.51 2.49
N LEU A 241 16.30 -3.60 1.65
CA LEU A 241 15.27 -2.56 1.50
C LEU A 241 13.94 -3.09 2.01
N GLY A 242 13.24 -2.28 2.81
CA GLY A 242 11.95 -2.65 3.40
C GLY A 242 12.06 -3.97 4.17
N VAL A 243 12.63 -3.94 5.37
CA VAL A 243 12.80 -5.16 6.18
C VAL A 243 11.70 -5.23 7.22
N ALA A 244 11.03 -6.38 7.29
CA ALA A 244 10.11 -6.72 8.36
C ALA A 244 10.83 -7.58 9.39
N ASP A 245 11.09 -7.02 10.57
CA ASP A 245 11.60 -7.75 11.72
C ASP A 245 10.44 -8.29 12.55
N VAL A 246 10.35 -9.61 12.64
CA VAL A 246 9.26 -10.29 13.33
C VAL A 246 9.80 -11.08 14.50
N ARG A 247 9.11 -10.97 15.63
CA ARG A 247 9.36 -11.76 16.83
C ARG A 247 8.05 -12.24 17.43
N VAL A 248 8.00 -13.52 17.75
CA VAL A 248 6.92 -14.10 18.56
C VAL A 248 7.30 -13.94 20.03
N THR A 249 6.46 -13.26 20.80
CA THR A 249 6.71 -12.96 22.23
C THR A 249 6.33 -14.10 23.17
N GLY A 250 5.43 -14.98 22.72
CA GLY A 250 5.01 -16.17 23.43
C GLY A 250 3.93 -16.91 22.63
N ALA A 251 3.80 -18.21 22.89
CA ALA A 251 2.68 -19.02 22.42
C ALA A 251 2.55 -20.23 23.33
N THR A 252 1.32 -20.73 23.49
CA THR A 252 1.03 -21.88 24.33
C THR A 252 0.13 -22.85 23.57
N CYS A 253 0.39 -24.14 23.75
CA CYS A 253 -0.53 -25.19 23.31
C CYS A 253 -1.32 -25.67 24.52
N GLY A 254 -2.52 -25.11 24.69
CA GLY A 254 -3.46 -25.56 25.70
C GLY A 254 -4.15 -26.86 25.27
N ARG A 255 -4.45 -27.73 26.25
CA ARG A 255 -5.56 -28.68 26.08
C ARG A 255 -6.83 -27.90 26.39
N ALA A 256 -7.84 -27.96 25.54
CA ALA A 256 -9.16 -27.44 25.89
C ALA A 256 -9.66 -28.23 27.12
N VAL A 257 -9.84 -27.55 28.25
CA VAL A 257 -10.45 -28.14 29.44
C VAL A 257 -11.81 -27.46 29.60
N LEU A 258 -12.89 -28.23 29.38
CA LEU A 258 -14.24 -27.82 29.75
C LEU A 258 -14.29 -27.73 31.28
N VAL A 259 -14.36 -26.52 31.80
CA VAL A 259 -14.80 -26.28 33.18
C VAL A 259 -16.32 -26.31 33.18
N GLN A 260 -16.88 -27.28 33.92
CA GLN A 260 -18.30 -27.32 34.28
C GLN A 260 -18.55 -26.49 35.54
#